data_AF-A0AAX6DWB7-F1
#
_entry.id   AF-A0AAX6DWB7-F1
#
_cell.length_a   1.000
_cell.length_b   1.000
_cell.length_c   1.000
_cell.angle_alpha   90.00
_cell.angle_beta   90.00
_cell.angle_gamma   90.00
#
_symmetry.space_group_name_H-M   'P 1'
#
loop_
_entity.id
_entity.type
_entity.pdbx_description
1 polymer ?
#
loop_
_entity_poly.entity_id
_entity_poly.type
_entity_poly.pdbx_seq_one_letter_code
_entity_poly.pdbx_strand_id
1 'polypeptide(L)'
;MGGIPMRDAGLSQPIPIGALASALANASPEQQRTMLGESLYPLVDQLEHEFAAKVTGMLLEMDQTEVLHLLESPETLKAKVAEAMDVLRNVGQQPGTPTDQLASL
;
A
#
# COMPACT_ATOMS: atom_id res chain seq x y z
N MET A 1 35.19 -27.32 -7.91
CA MET A 1 34.98 -26.15 -7.04
C MET A 1 34.50 -25.02 -7.95
N GLY A 2 33.26 -24.55 -7.79
CA GLY A 2 32.64 -23.49 -8.60
C GLY A 2 31.43 -23.98 -9.42
N GLY A 3 30.22 -23.85 -8.88
CA GLY A 3 28.96 -24.26 -9.51
C GLY A 3 28.42 -23.25 -10.54
N ILE A 4 27.81 -23.82 -11.58
CA ILE A 4 26.80 -23.34 -12.54
C ILE A 4 25.72 -22.35 -11.98
N PRO A 5 24.91 -21.66 -12.81
CA PRO A 5 25.22 -20.60 -13.80
C PRO A 5 24.14 -19.47 -13.75
N MET A 6 24.10 -18.58 -14.76
CA MET A 6 22.92 -17.77 -15.20
C MET A 6 22.36 -16.64 -14.31
N ARG A 7 22.21 -15.46 -14.95
CA ARG A 7 20.97 -14.67 -14.93
C ARG A 7 20.93 -13.77 -16.17
N ASP A 8 20.52 -14.40 -17.27
CA ASP A 8 19.72 -13.72 -18.29
C ASP A 8 18.30 -13.57 -17.71
N ALA A 9 17.70 -12.38 -17.87
CA ALA A 9 16.27 -12.18 -18.09
C ALA A 9 15.94 -10.68 -17.92
N GLY A 10 15.64 -10.01 -19.03
CA GLY A 10 14.93 -8.74 -19.00
C GLY A 10 13.52 -8.96 -18.46
N LEU A 11 13.04 -8.10 -17.56
CA LEU A 11 11.71 -8.28 -16.97
C LEU A 11 11.00 -6.93 -16.81
N SER A 12 10.21 -6.58 -17.83
CA SER A 12 8.94 -5.88 -17.65
C SER A 12 7.91 -6.83 -17.02
N GLN A 13 8.23 -7.41 -15.86
CA GLN A 13 7.31 -8.24 -15.09
C GLN A 13 6.89 -7.51 -13.82
N PRO A 14 5.63 -7.64 -13.39
CA PRO A 14 5.19 -7.17 -12.07
C PRO A 14 6.12 -7.80 -11.04
N ILE A 15 6.72 -6.95 -10.20
CA ILE A 15 7.75 -7.35 -9.24
C ILE A 15 7.17 -8.50 -8.40
N PRO A 16 7.76 -9.71 -8.45
CA PRO A 16 7.28 -10.80 -7.61
C PRO A 16 7.47 -10.41 -6.14
N ILE A 17 6.51 -10.75 -5.28
CA ILE A 17 6.52 -10.38 -3.84
C ILE A 17 7.86 -10.75 -3.16
N GLY A 18 8.52 -11.83 -3.59
CA GLY A 18 9.86 -12.20 -3.11
C GLY A 18 11.00 -11.22 -3.50
N ALA A 19 10.92 -10.61 -4.68
CA ALA A 19 11.83 -9.52 -5.08
C ALA A 19 11.50 -8.23 -4.32
N LEU A 20 10.21 -7.98 -4.05
CA LEU A 20 9.77 -6.86 -3.22
C LEU A 20 10.36 -7.00 -1.80
N ALA A 21 10.29 -8.16 -1.17
CA ALA A 21 10.86 -8.40 0.17
C ALA A 21 12.39 -8.15 0.23
N SER A 22 13.11 -8.53 -0.82
CA SER A 22 14.57 -8.30 -0.93
C SER A 22 14.92 -6.84 -1.15
N ALA A 23 14.13 -6.13 -1.97
CA ALA A 23 14.26 -4.69 -2.20
C ALA A 23 13.88 -3.90 -0.95
N LEU A 24 12.79 -4.30 -0.27
CA LEU A 24 12.35 -3.80 1.02
C LEU A 24 13.50 -3.91 2.04
N ALA A 25 14.16 -5.06 2.16
CA ALA A 25 15.26 -5.25 3.11
C ALA A 25 16.48 -4.33 2.89
N ASN A 26 16.66 -3.78 1.67
CA ASN A 26 17.73 -2.83 1.35
C ASN A 26 17.27 -1.37 1.30
N ALA A 27 15.97 -1.12 1.38
CA ALA A 27 15.38 0.20 1.25
C ALA A 27 15.16 0.87 2.61
N SER A 28 15.15 2.20 2.62
CA SER A 28 14.80 3.01 3.80
C SER A 28 13.34 2.76 4.21
N PRO A 29 12.98 2.88 5.51
CA PRO A 29 11.62 2.62 6.01
C PRO A 29 10.51 3.43 5.33
N GLU A 30 10.84 4.60 4.79
CA GLU A 30 9.94 5.38 3.96
C GLU A 30 9.69 4.74 2.59
N GLN A 31 10.75 4.35 1.89
CA GLN A 31 10.67 3.67 0.59
C GLN A 31 9.97 2.31 0.71
N GLN A 32 10.18 1.60 1.81
CA GLN A 32 9.52 0.34 2.06
C GLN A 32 7.99 0.50 2.10
N ARG A 33 7.51 1.53 2.79
CA ARG A 33 6.08 1.87 2.84
C ARG A 33 5.54 2.27 1.47
N THR A 34 6.29 3.05 0.70
CA THR A 34 5.91 3.38 -0.68
C THR A 34 5.75 2.13 -1.54
N MET A 35 6.73 1.22 -1.52
CA MET A 35 6.71 -0.03 -2.30
C MET A 35 5.55 -0.96 -1.91
N LEU A 36 5.26 -1.06 -0.61
CA LEU A 36 4.11 -1.81 -0.13
C LEU A 36 2.80 -1.15 -0.55
N GLY A 37 2.72 0.18 -0.46
CA GLY A 37 1.56 0.96 -0.89
C GLY A 37 1.21 0.74 -2.35
N GLU A 38 2.20 0.74 -3.24
CA GLU A 38 1.96 0.49 -4.68
C GLU A 38 1.41 -0.91 -4.97
N SER A 39 1.77 -1.90 -4.13
CA SER A 39 1.23 -3.27 -4.26
C SER A 39 -0.12 -3.44 -3.55
N LEU A 40 -0.37 -2.70 -2.48
CA LEU A 40 -1.58 -2.78 -1.65
C LEU A 40 -2.73 -1.97 -2.27
N TYR A 41 -2.42 -0.82 -2.88
CA TYR A 41 -3.38 0.07 -3.53
C TYR A 41 -4.34 -0.65 -4.50
N PRO A 42 -3.89 -1.43 -5.50
CA PRO A 42 -4.81 -2.13 -6.41
C PRO A 42 -5.67 -3.20 -5.73
N LEU A 43 -5.28 -3.70 -4.55
CA LEU A 43 -6.10 -4.63 -3.77
C LEU A 43 -7.21 -3.88 -3.02
N VAL A 44 -6.89 -2.73 -2.42
CA VAL A 44 -7.89 -1.87 -1.78
C VAL A 44 -8.82 -1.25 -2.82
N ASP A 45 -8.30 -0.84 -3.97
CA ASP A 45 -9.06 -0.22 -5.06
C ASP A 45 -10.20 -1.11 -5.56
N GLN A 46 -9.93 -2.42 -5.67
CA GLN A 46 -10.94 -3.41 -6.04
C GLN A 46 -12.04 -3.60 -4.98
N LEU A 47 -11.75 -3.28 -3.71
CA LEU A 47 -12.70 -3.35 -2.60
C LEU A 47 -13.47 -2.04 -2.43
N GLU A 48 -12.75 -0.92 -2.40
CA GLU A 48 -13.22 0.41 -2.01
C GLU A 48 -12.53 1.51 -2.84
N HIS A 49 -12.86 1.62 -4.14
CA HIS A 49 -12.24 2.60 -5.06
C HIS A 49 -12.34 4.06 -4.57
N GLU A 50 -13.46 4.44 -3.95
CA GLU A 50 -13.72 5.82 -3.50
C GLU A 50 -12.76 6.26 -2.37
N PHE A 51 -12.38 5.34 -1.49
CA PHE A 51 -11.51 5.63 -0.35
C PHE A 51 -10.18 4.89 -0.41
N ALA A 52 -9.85 4.23 -1.52
CA ALA A 52 -8.67 3.38 -1.65
C ALA A 52 -7.38 4.11 -1.28
N ALA A 53 -7.19 5.34 -1.75
CA ALA A 53 -6.02 6.14 -1.43
C ALA A 53 -5.91 6.45 0.07
N LYS A 54 -7.05 6.74 0.72
CA LYS A 54 -7.09 7.16 2.13
C LYS A 54 -6.98 5.98 3.07
N VAL A 55 -7.67 4.89 2.77
CA VAL A 55 -7.55 3.60 3.46
C VAL A 55 -6.13 3.05 3.32
N THR A 56 -5.58 3.03 2.10
CA THR A 56 -4.19 2.58 1.87
C THR A 56 -3.21 3.45 2.65
N GLY A 57 -3.39 4.78 2.67
CA GLY A 57 -2.59 5.68 3.49
C GLY A 57 -2.61 5.31 4.98
N MET A 58 -3.80 5.07 5.55
CA MET A 58 -3.95 4.66 6.95
C MET A 58 -3.36 3.28 7.24
N LEU A 59 -3.46 2.34 6.30
CA LEU A 59 -2.83 1.02 6.41
C LEU A 59 -1.30 1.11 6.36
N LEU A 60 -0.74 2.06 5.61
CA LEU A 60 0.70 2.29 5.53
C LEU A 60 1.32 2.99 6.75
N GLU A 61 0.49 3.50 7.65
CA GLU A 61 0.94 3.98 8.97
C GLU A 61 1.29 2.83 9.92
N MET A 62 0.93 1.60 9.57
CA MET A 62 1.23 0.40 10.33
C MET A 62 2.65 -0.12 10.08
N ASP A 63 3.09 -1.06 10.93
CA ASP A 63 4.37 -1.75 10.76
C ASP A 63 4.46 -2.52 9.43
N GLN A 64 5.66 -2.55 8.87
CA GLN A 64 5.95 -3.23 7.60
C GLN A 64 5.49 -4.70 7.61
N THR A 65 5.67 -5.40 8.72
CA THR A 65 5.31 -6.81 8.87
C THR A 65 3.80 -7.01 8.82
N GLU A 66 3.02 -6.12 9.43
CA GLU A 66 1.56 -6.14 9.33
C GLU A 66 1.11 -5.90 7.89
N VAL A 67 1.70 -4.90 7.21
CA VAL A 67 1.35 -4.55 5.83
C VAL A 67 1.67 -5.70 4.86
N LEU A 68 2.82 -6.37 5.01
CA LEU A 68 3.15 -7.58 4.27
C LEU A 68 2.12 -8.70 4.51
N HIS A 69 1.72 -8.90 5.76
CA HIS A 69 0.72 -9.91 6.11
C HIS A 69 -0.64 -9.62 5.47
N LEU A 70 -1.02 -8.34 5.29
CA LEU A 70 -2.22 -7.93 4.56
C LEU A 70 -2.14 -8.30 3.07
N LEU A 71 -0.96 -8.17 2.44
CA LEU A 71 -0.77 -8.62 1.05
C LEU A 71 -0.81 -10.15 0.92
N GLU A 72 -0.32 -10.88 1.91
CA GLU A 72 -0.33 -12.35 1.92
C GLU A 72 -1.71 -12.92 2.25
N SER A 73 -2.55 -12.16 2.98
CA SER A 73 -3.87 -12.58 3.45
C SER A 73 -4.98 -11.63 3.00
N PRO A 74 -5.70 -11.94 1.90
CA PRO A 74 -6.79 -11.09 1.40
C PRO A 74 -7.97 -10.98 2.39
N GLU A 75 -8.15 -11.98 3.27
CA GLU A 75 -9.14 -11.93 4.35
C GLU A 75 -8.79 -10.86 5.39
N THR A 76 -7.52 -10.79 5.80
CA THR A 76 -7.02 -9.78 6.74
C THR A 76 -7.09 -8.39 6.12
N LEU A 77 -6.72 -8.25 4.85
CA LEU A 77 -6.86 -7.00 4.10
C LEU A 77 -8.30 -6.48 4.17
N LYS A 78 -9.28 -7.33 3.83
CA LYS A 78 -10.70 -6.93 3.83
C LYS A 78 -11.19 -6.52 5.22
N ALA A 79 -10.79 -7.25 6.27
CA ALA A 79 -11.13 -6.89 7.65
C ALA A 79 -10.54 -5.52 8.02
N LYS A 80 -9.26 -5.29 7.71
CA LYS A 80 -8.55 -4.04 8.03
C LYS A 80 -9.08 -2.85 7.22
N VAL A 81 -9.46 -3.06 5.96
CA VAL A 81 -10.14 -2.06 5.12
C VAL A 81 -11.48 -1.67 5.74
N ALA A 82 -12.26 -2.64 6.24
CA ALA A 82 -13.53 -2.34 6.91
C ALA A 82 -13.33 -1.54 8.21
N GLU A 83 -12.31 -1.88 9.02
CA GLU A 83 -11.96 -1.10 10.20
C GLU A 83 -11.50 0.31 9.85
N ALA A 84 -10.60 0.44 8.86
CA ALA A 84 -10.13 1.74 8.37
C ALA A 84 -11.27 2.59 7.81
N MET A 85 -12.24 1.98 7.14
CA MET A 85 -13.46 2.64 6.68
C MET A 85 -14.33 3.15 7.82
N ASP A 86 -14.46 2.39 8.92
CA ASP A 86 -15.18 2.83 10.10
C ASP A 86 -14.47 4.04 10.76
N VAL A 87 -13.15 3.96 10.90
CA VAL A 87 -12.34 5.08 11.37
C VAL A 87 -12.44 6.28 10.42
N LEU A 88 -12.41 6.06 9.10
CA LEU A 88 -12.59 7.12 8.11
C LEU A 88 -13.97 7.75 8.15
N ARG A 89 -15.02 7.02 8.49
CA ARG A 89 -16.36 7.58 8.72
C ARG A 89 -16.39 8.43 9.97
N ASN A 90 -15.72 7.98 11.03
CA ASN A 90 -15.60 8.70 12.29
C ASN A 90 -14.73 9.97 12.16
N VAL A 91 -13.63 9.90 11.40
CA VAL A 91 -12.73 11.04 11.08
C VAL A 91 -13.33 11.91 9.96
N GLY A 92 -14.12 11.31 9.08
CA GLY A 92 -14.74 11.91 7.89
C GLY A 92 -15.93 12.83 8.18
N GLN A 93 -16.30 13.03 9.44
CA GLN A 93 -17.12 14.19 9.82
C GLN A 93 -16.36 15.53 9.71
N GLN A 94 -15.10 15.54 9.25
CA GLN A 94 -14.48 16.76 8.72
C GLN A 94 -14.45 16.75 7.17
N PRO A 95 -15.43 17.40 6.51
CA PRO A 95 -15.28 17.84 5.12
C PRO A 95 -14.28 18.99 5.09
N GLY A 96 -13.01 18.66 4.91
CA GLY A 96 -11.89 19.57 5.13
C GLY A 96 -11.00 19.77 3.91
N THR A 97 -11.56 20.17 2.77
CA THR A 97 -10.84 21.06 1.84
C THR A 97 -11.72 22.26 1.48
N PRO A 98 -11.84 23.27 2.34
CA PRO A 98 -12.24 24.61 1.92
C PRO A 98 -11.07 25.26 1.16
N THR A 99 -10.71 24.75 -0.02
CA THR A 99 -9.75 25.43 -0.91
C THR A 99 -10.45 26.25 -1.99
N ASP A 100 -11.79 26.21 -2.06
CA ASP A 100 -12.58 27.00 -3.01
C ASP A 100 -12.97 28.41 -2.49
N GLN A 101 -12.31 28.95 -1.47
CA GLN A 101 -12.62 30.27 -0.91
C GLN A 101 -11.61 31.39 -1.26
N LEU A 102 -10.69 31.17 -2.21
CA LEU A 102 -9.69 32.19 -2.61
C LEU A 102 -9.88 32.76 -4.03
N ALA A 103 -10.99 32.46 -4.72
CA ALA A 103 -11.26 32.96 -6.08
C ALA A 103 -12.33 34.08 -6.16
N SER A 104 -12.60 34.79 -5.06
CA SER A 104 -13.53 35.92 -5.06
C SER A 104 -13.05 37.03 -4.14
N LEU A 105 -12.13 37.85 -4.64
CA LEU A 105 -11.86 39.23 -4.20
C LEU A 105 -11.09 39.97 -5.30
#